data_AF-A0A7J9ARP5-F1
#
_entry.id   AF-A0A7J9ARP5-F1
#
_cell.length_a   1.000
_cell.length_b   1.000
_cell.length_c   1.000
_cell.angle_alpha   90.00
_cell.angle_beta   90.00
_cell.angle_gamma   90.00
#
_symmetry.space_group_name_H-M   'P 1'
#
loop_
_entity.id
_entity.type
_entity.pdbx_description
1 polymer ?
#
loop_
_entity_poly.entity_id
_entity_poly.type
_entity_poly.pdbx_seq_one_letter_code
_entity_poly.pdbx_strand_id
1 'polypeptide(L)'
;MVNELNVEDVEYSEPVSPTAQYFNSSVLSVCILAVLDTEIPIDDSQALGLLKNVFLPISPRFSSLMVEAENGVKHWKKVEVKLEDHVNIPNFPSGLSPQSYDNHLSNYLSKIAMEQLPHNRPLWNIHIIKYPTRNAAGNIIFKLHHSLGDGYSLMAALLSCLQRADNPSVPLTFPSLTSAPNPNLSVRGTSIFRNIPKVLRSAFNTVSDFGWSLMKSSYVEDDISLIRSGNPGVEFKPVVISTMTFSLDDIKQIKTKLRV
;
A
#
# COMPACT_ATOMS: atom_id res chain seq x y z
N MET A 1 45.17 17.08 25.47
CA MET A 1 44.44 17.43 24.24
C MET A 1 43.83 16.14 23.72
N VAL A 2 42.58 15.89 24.12
CA VAL A 2 41.78 14.78 23.61
C VAL A 2 41.03 15.37 22.42
N ASN A 3 41.30 14.87 21.22
CA ASN A 3 40.56 15.28 20.03
C ASN A 3 39.11 14.80 20.20
N GLU A 4 38.20 15.75 20.33
CA GLU A 4 36.78 15.58 20.04
C GLU A 4 36.68 15.05 18.61
N LEU A 5 36.34 13.78 18.48
CA LEU A 5 35.91 13.20 17.21
C LEU A 5 34.49 13.70 16.97
N ASN A 6 34.36 14.57 15.97
CA ASN A 6 33.12 15.00 15.36
C ASN A 6 32.12 13.85 15.30
N VAL A 7 31.07 13.95 16.12
CA VAL A 7 29.81 13.27 15.88
C VAL A 7 29.27 13.95 14.62
N GLU A 8 29.52 13.34 13.46
CA GLU A 8 28.78 13.72 12.25
C GLU A 8 27.30 13.56 12.58
N ASP A 9 26.57 14.67 12.56
CA ASP A 9 25.12 14.73 12.68
C ASP A 9 24.51 13.86 11.59
N VAL A 10 24.35 12.56 11.87
CA VAL A 10 23.45 11.71 11.10
C VAL A 10 22.07 12.26 11.42
N GLU A 11 21.53 13.04 10.49
CA GLU A 11 20.19 13.63 10.57
C GLU A 11 19.16 12.48 10.62
N TYR A 12 18.99 11.88 11.79
CA TYR A 12 17.99 10.85 12.05
C TYR A 12 16.64 11.54 11.97
N SER A 13 15.87 11.17 10.95
CA SER A 13 14.52 11.69 10.79
C SER A 13 13.54 10.97 11.74
N GLU A 14 12.27 11.30 11.58
CA GLU A 14 11.16 10.86 12.43
C GLU A 14 11.22 9.35 12.78
N PRO A 15 10.86 8.97 14.02
CA PRO A 15 10.76 7.58 14.41
C PRO A 15 9.74 6.85 13.52
N VAL A 16 10.02 5.58 13.23
CA VAL A 16 9.08 4.73 12.48
C VAL A 16 7.84 4.50 13.33
N SER A 17 6.66 4.62 12.74
CA SER A 17 5.41 4.39 13.47
C SER A 17 5.30 2.95 13.98
N PRO A 18 4.57 2.69 15.09
CA PRO A 18 4.41 1.34 15.65
C PRO A 18 3.90 0.32 14.62
N THR A 19 2.92 0.73 13.79
CA THR A 19 2.39 -0.10 12.70
C THR A 19 3.45 -0.44 11.65
N ALA A 20 4.25 0.55 11.24
CA ALA A 20 5.31 0.33 10.26
C ALA A 20 6.45 -0.54 10.81
N GLN A 21 6.75 -0.47 12.11
CA GLN A 21 7.69 -1.37 12.78
C GLN A 21 7.16 -2.80 12.84
N TYR A 22 5.87 -2.97 13.17
CA TYR A 22 5.21 -4.28 13.25
C TYR A 22 5.19 -5.01 11.91
N PHE A 23 4.81 -4.30 10.83
CA PHE A 23 4.81 -4.83 9.47
C PHE A 23 6.21 -4.99 8.85
N ASN A 24 7.27 -4.51 9.53
CA ASN A 24 8.66 -4.70 9.12
C ASN A 24 9.45 -5.44 10.22
N SER A 25 8.99 -6.64 10.54
CA SER A 25 9.59 -7.53 11.53
C SER A 25 10.04 -8.84 10.89
N SER A 26 10.85 -9.61 11.63
CA SER A 26 11.25 -10.97 11.20
C SER A 26 10.08 -11.94 11.10
N VAL A 27 8.96 -11.64 11.75
CA VAL A 27 7.75 -12.48 11.79
C VAL A 27 6.75 -12.07 10.73
N LEU A 28 6.64 -10.76 10.46
CA LEU A 28 5.66 -10.20 9.53
C LEU A 28 6.32 -9.15 8.64
N SER A 29 6.37 -9.46 7.34
CA SER A 29 6.72 -8.54 6.27
C SER A 29 5.63 -8.58 5.21
N VAL A 30 4.97 -7.43 4.99
CA VAL A 30 3.82 -7.34 4.09
C VAL A 30 4.15 -6.39 2.95
N CYS A 31 3.94 -6.86 1.73
CA CYS A 31 4.03 -6.04 0.53
C CYS A 31 2.65 -5.85 -0.10
N ILE A 32 2.44 -4.66 -0.65
CA ILE A 32 1.30 -4.28 -1.46
C ILE A 32 1.76 -4.32 -2.92
N LEU A 33 1.04 -5.07 -3.76
CA LEU A 33 1.19 -5.03 -5.20
C LEU A 33 0.07 -4.16 -5.78
N ALA A 34 0.43 -3.03 -6.37
CA ALA A 34 -0.50 -2.21 -7.15
C ALA A 34 -0.18 -2.40 -8.64
N VAL A 35 -1.17 -2.80 -9.43
CA VAL A 35 -1.03 -3.07 -10.87
C VAL A 35 -1.80 -2.02 -11.65
N LEU A 36 -1.12 -1.34 -12.56
CA LEU A 36 -1.68 -0.38 -13.50
C LEU A 36 -1.63 -0.98 -14.89
N ASP A 37 -2.81 -1.17 -15.47
CA ASP A 37 -2.99 -1.64 -16.85
C ASP A 37 -2.98 -0.45 -17.79
N THR A 38 -2.31 -0.60 -18.93
CA THR A 38 -2.20 0.44 -19.96
C THR A 38 -2.88 -0.01 -21.24
N GLU A 39 -3.65 0.88 -21.86
CA GLU A 39 -4.32 0.62 -23.14
C GLU A 39 -3.33 0.64 -24.32
N ILE A 40 -2.24 1.39 -24.18
CA ILE A 40 -1.17 1.52 -25.18
C ILE A 40 0.13 0.86 -24.69
N PRO A 41 0.99 0.35 -25.60
CA PRO A 41 2.28 -0.20 -25.20
C PRO A 41 3.13 0.81 -24.43
N ILE A 42 3.81 0.35 -23.39
CA ILE A 42 4.61 1.20 -22.51
C ILE A 42 5.95 1.53 -23.17
N ASP A 43 6.25 2.83 -23.29
CA ASP A 43 7.60 3.35 -23.48
C ASP A 43 8.23 3.66 -22.11
N ASP A 44 9.31 2.95 -21.77
CA ASP A 44 10.04 3.08 -20.52
C ASP A 44 11.19 4.09 -20.59
N SER A 45 11.40 4.75 -21.73
CA SER A 45 12.47 5.74 -21.90
C SER A 45 12.43 6.86 -20.85
N GLN A 46 11.23 7.23 -20.40
CA GLN A 46 11.01 8.27 -19.40
C GLN A 46 10.86 7.76 -17.96
N ALA A 47 10.92 6.43 -17.74
CA ALA A 47 10.60 5.83 -16.44
C ALA A 47 11.46 6.42 -15.30
N LEU A 48 12.78 6.48 -15.47
CA LEU A 48 13.68 7.03 -14.44
C LEU A 48 13.42 8.52 -14.18
N GLY A 49 13.12 9.29 -15.23
CA GLY A 49 12.80 10.71 -15.10
C GLY A 49 11.51 10.95 -14.31
N LEU A 50 10.46 10.18 -14.61
CA LEU A 50 9.19 10.23 -13.88
C LEU A 50 9.37 9.78 -12.43
N LEU A 51 10.19 8.78 -12.16
CA LEU A 51 10.46 8.36 -10.79
C LEU A 51 11.16 9.44 -9.98
N LYS A 52 12.18 10.06 -10.57
CA LYS A 52 12.94 11.13 -9.92
C LYS A 52 12.09 12.36 -9.64
N ASN A 53 11.31 12.81 -10.63
CA ASN A 53 10.67 14.12 -10.60
C ASN A 53 9.21 14.10 -10.15
N VAL A 54 8.54 12.94 -10.18
CA VAL A 54 7.12 12.80 -9.85
C VAL A 54 6.92 11.85 -8.68
N PHE A 55 7.46 10.63 -8.73
CA PHE A 55 7.19 9.61 -7.71
C PHE A 55 7.91 9.89 -6.36
N LEU A 56 9.23 10.06 -6.38
CA LEU A 56 10.01 10.30 -5.16
C LEU A 56 9.54 11.54 -4.37
N PRO A 57 9.19 12.68 -5.01
CA PRO A 57 8.74 13.87 -4.29
C PRO A 57 7.41 13.72 -3.54
N ILE A 58 6.61 12.69 -3.81
CA ILE A 58 5.30 12.51 -3.14
C ILE A 58 5.46 12.33 -1.64
N SER A 59 6.50 11.60 -1.22
CA SER A 59 6.75 11.33 0.18
C SER A 59 8.23 11.12 0.46
N PRO A 60 8.79 11.74 1.52
CA PRO A 60 10.16 11.48 1.96
C PRO A 60 10.45 9.99 2.22
N ARG A 61 9.41 9.19 2.53
CA ARG A 61 9.53 7.74 2.77
C ARG A 61 9.99 6.97 1.53
N PHE A 62 9.70 7.45 0.32
CA PHE A 62 10.20 6.81 -0.90
C PHE A 62 11.70 7.03 -1.12
N SER A 63 12.29 7.98 -0.41
CA SER A 63 13.74 8.24 -0.38
C SER A 63 14.35 7.98 0.99
N SER A 64 13.76 7.09 1.79
CA SER A 64 14.25 6.79 3.14
C SER A 64 14.42 5.29 3.39
N LEU A 65 15.42 4.96 4.21
CA LEU A 65 15.66 3.63 4.76
C LEU A 65 15.15 3.55 6.18
N MET A 66 14.74 2.36 6.59
CA MET A 66 14.50 2.05 7.98
C MET A 66 15.81 1.60 8.62
N VAL A 67 16.29 2.34 9.61
CA VAL A 67 17.55 2.06 10.31
C VAL A 67 17.27 1.91 11.80
N GLU A 68 17.90 0.94 12.43
CA GLU A 68 17.80 0.72 13.87
C GLU A 68 18.93 1.45 14.59
N ALA A 69 18.58 2.28 15.57
CA ALA A 69 19.53 2.96 16.43
C ALA A 69 20.03 2.02 17.54
N GLU A 70 21.11 2.38 18.23
CA GLU A 70 21.70 1.58 19.31
C GLU A 70 20.73 1.26 20.47
N ASN A 71 19.71 2.11 20.65
CA ASN A 71 18.65 1.92 21.64
C ASN A 71 17.51 1.00 21.18
N GLY A 72 17.63 0.37 19.99
CA GLY A 72 16.63 -0.51 19.39
C GLY A 72 15.45 0.21 18.72
N VAL A 73 15.43 1.55 18.72
CA VAL A 73 14.37 2.32 18.06
C VAL A 73 14.66 2.41 16.57
N LYS A 74 13.66 2.10 15.75
CA LYS A 74 13.75 2.23 14.28
C LYS A 74 13.40 3.65 13.85
N HIS A 75 14.24 4.23 13.01
CA HIS A 75 14.09 5.57 12.45
C HIS A 75 14.12 5.54 10.93
N TRP A 76 13.48 6.53 10.30
CA TRP A 76 13.69 6.77 8.89
C TRP A 76 15.01 7.53 8.70
N LYS A 77 15.82 7.13 7.74
CA LYS A 77 17.03 7.85 7.32
C LYS A 77 16.92 8.15 5.84
N LYS A 78 16.91 9.43 5.49
CA LYS A 78 16.89 9.86 4.09
C LYS A 78 18.17 9.42 3.39
N VAL A 79 18.05 8.92 2.17
CA VAL A 79 19.16 8.46 1.34
C VAL A 79 19.01 8.92 -0.10
N GLU A 80 20.12 8.97 -0.81
CA GLU A 80 20.09 9.08 -2.27
C GLU A 80 19.63 7.75 -2.88
N VAL A 81 18.63 7.82 -3.77
CA VAL A 81 18.03 6.63 -4.37
C VAL A 81 18.65 6.36 -5.72
N LYS A 82 19.27 5.19 -5.88
CA LYS A 82 19.73 4.68 -7.17
C LYS A 82 18.59 4.01 -7.93
N LEU A 83 17.87 4.79 -8.74
CA LEU A 83 16.60 4.40 -9.36
C LEU A 83 16.68 3.13 -10.22
N GLU A 84 17.80 2.88 -10.87
CA GLU A 84 18.03 1.72 -11.74
C GLU A 84 17.90 0.41 -10.96
N ASP A 85 18.23 0.42 -9.67
CA ASP A 85 18.15 -0.76 -8.82
C ASP A 85 16.70 -1.10 -8.44
N HIS A 86 15.76 -0.15 -8.60
CA HIS A 86 14.34 -0.30 -8.27
C HIS A 86 13.46 -0.62 -9.48
N VAL A 87 13.95 -0.44 -10.72
CA VAL A 87 13.20 -0.70 -11.95
C VAL A 87 13.56 -2.07 -12.51
N ASN A 88 12.54 -2.92 -12.66
CA ASN A 88 12.68 -4.29 -13.15
C ASN A 88 11.88 -4.46 -14.44
N ILE A 89 12.53 -4.95 -15.49
CA ILE A 89 11.89 -5.20 -16.78
C ILE A 89 12.09 -6.67 -17.12
N PRO A 90 11.13 -7.55 -16.81
CA PRO A 90 11.27 -8.96 -17.14
C PRO A 90 11.18 -9.17 -18.64
N ASN A 91 11.95 -10.15 -19.13
CA ASN A 91 11.92 -10.58 -20.52
C ASN A 91 11.10 -11.86 -20.64
N PHE A 92 9.98 -11.80 -21.36
CA PHE A 92 9.15 -12.95 -21.71
C PHE A 92 9.39 -13.38 -23.16
N PRO A 93 9.12 -14.65 -23.51
CA PRO A 93 9.23 -15.11 -24.89
C PRO A 93 8.33 -14.27 -25.81
N SER A 94 8.87 -13.86 -26.95
CA SER A 94 8.15 -13.04 -27.93
C SER A 94 7.24 -13.88 -28.83
N GLY A 95 6.19 -13.27 -29.38
CA GLY A 95 5.30 -13.91 -30.35
C GLY A 95 4.29 -14.90 -29.76
N LEU A 96 4.04 -14.83 -28.45
CA LEU A 96 3.02 -15.64 -27.80
C LEU A 96 1.63 -15.01 -27.94
N SER A 97 0.59 -15.80 -27.69
CA SER A 97 -0.78 -15.30 -27.63
C SER A 97 -1.00 -14.44 -26.37
N PRO A 98 -1.94 -13.48 -26.39
CA PRO A 98 -2.29 -12.68 -25.20
C PRO A 98 -2.67 -13.53 -23.98
N GLN A 99 -3.35 -14.67 -24.19
CA GLN A 99 -3.69 -15.60 -23.12
C GLN A 99 -2.46 -16.25 -22.47
N SER A 100 -1.42 -16.53 -23.26
CA SER A 100 -0.15 -17.00 -22.71
C SER A 100 0.52 -15.91 -21.88
N TYR A 101 0.43 -14.65 -22.30
CA TYR A 101 0.94 -13.51 -21.53
C TYR A 101 0.16 -13.26 -20.24
N ASP A 102 -1.15 -13.51 -20.19
CA ASP A 102 -1.91 -13.51 -18.94
C ASP A 102 -1.30 -14.49 -17.91
N ASN A 103 -0.97 -15.71 -18.36
CA ASN A 103 -0.34 -16.72 -17.50
C ASN A 103 1.06 -16.30 -17.06
N HIS A 104 1.87 -15.72 -17.96
CA HIS A 104 3.18 -15.17 -17.60
C HIS A 104 3.06 -14.06 -16.57
N LEU A 105 2.10 -13.14 -16.73
CA LEU A 105 1.84 -12.07 -15.79
C LEU A 105 1.40 -12.61 -14.43
N SER A 106 0.43 -13.53 -14.38
CA SER A 106 -0.03 -14.15 -13.12
C SER A 106 1.10 -14.90 -12.40
N ASN A 107 1.91 -15.67 -13.13
CA ASN A 107 3.07 -16.34 -12.56
C ASN A 107 4.12 -15.35 -12.05
N TYR A 108 4.34 -14.26 -12.79
CA TYR A 108 5.27 -13.21 -12.40
C TYR A 108 4.80 -12.49 -11.14
N LEU A 109 3.52 -12.08 -11.06
CA LEU A 109 2.90 -11.49 -9.88
C LEU A 109 3.03 -12.41 -8.67
N SER A 110 2.73 -13.70 -8.84
CA SER A 110 2.85 -14.72 -7.81
C SER A 110 4.29 -14.86 -7.29
N LYS A 111 5.27 -14.84 -8.20
CA LYS A 111 6.69 -14.86 -7.85
C LYS A 111 7.10 -13.62 -7.06
N ILE A 112 6.83 -12.42 -7.59
CA ILE A 112 7.27 -11.18 -6.92
C ILE A 112 6.50 -10.93 -5.62
N ALA A 113 5.30 -11.49 -5.42
CA ALA A 113 4.58 -11.42 -4.15
C ALA A 113 5.35 -12.12 -3.02
N MET A 114 6.07 -13.19 -3.33
CA MET A 114 6.83 -13.99 -2.36
C MET A 114 8.26 -13.50 -2.14
N GLU A 115 8.81 -12.73 -3.07
CA GLU A 115 10.15 -12.17 -2.92
C GLU A 115 10.18 -11.11 -1.81
N GLN A 116 11.25 -11.04 -1.02
CA GLN A 116 11.43 -9.95 -0.05
C GLN A 116 12.08 -8.74 -0.72
N LEU A 117 11.72 -7.55 -0.25
CA LEU A 117 12.42 -6.33 -0.64
C LEU A 117 13.75 -6.25 0.12
N PRO A 118 14.85 -5.87 -0.56
CA PRO A 118 16.14 -5.74 0.12
C PRO A 118 16.14 -4.54 1.06
N HIS A 119 16.69 -4.72 2.26
CA HIS A 119 16.63 -3.73 3.34
C HIS A 119 17.69 -2.62 3.23
N ASN A 120 18.61 -2.73 2.27
CA ASN A 120 19.69 -1.76 2.04
C ASN A 120 19.29 -0.60 1.11
N ARG A 121 18.04 -0.56 0.65
CA ARG A 121 17.49 0.47 -0.22
C ARG A 121 16.03 0.75 0.14
N PRO A 122 15.42 1.87 -0.29
CA PRO A 122 14.02 2.16 0.01
C PRO A 122 13.11 0.99 -0.36
N LEU A 123 12.12 0.71 0.50
CA LEU A 123 11.36 -0.55 0.44
C LEU A 123 10.25 -0.54 -0.61
N TRP A 124 10.62 -0.32 -1.87
CA TRP A 124 9.72 -0.38 -3.02
C TRP A 124 10.48 -0.80 -4.28
N ASN A 125 9.79 -1.43 -5.23
CA ASN A 125 10.28 -1.74 -6.57
C ASN A 125 9.17 -1.48 -7.58
N ILE A 126 9.55 -1.25 -8.84
CA ILE A 126 8.64 -1.13 -9.97
C ILE A 126 8.99 -2.18 -10.99
N HIS A 127 7.98 -2.79 -11.58
CA HIS A 127 8.13 -3.79 -12.62
C HIS A 127 7.34 -3.36 -13.85
N ILE A 128 8.00 -3.27 -15.01
CA ILE A 128 7.40 -2.80 -16.26
C ILE A 128 7.27 -3.99 -17.21
N ILE A 129 6.04 -4.42 -17.46
CA ILE A 129 5.72 -5.55 -18.34
C ILE A 129 5.25 -5.01 -19.69
N LYS A 130 6.08 -5.16 -20.72
CA LYS A 130 5.83 -4.64 -22.08
C LYS A 130 5.18 -5.64 -23.04
N TYR A 131 4.49 -6.64 -22.49
CA TYR A 131 3.85 -7.70 -23.27
C TYR A 131 2.33 -7.58 -23.18
N PRO A 132 1.61 -7.62 -24.32
CA PRO A 132 0.17 -7.43 -24.32
C PRO A 132 -0.55 -8.64 -23.74
N THR A 133 -1.38 -8.39 -22.73
CA THR A 133 -2.31 -9.35 -22.15
C THR A 133 -3.67 -9.25 -22.85
N ARG A 134 -4.67 -10.02 -22.43
CA ARG A 134 -6.03 -9.88 -23.00
C ARG A 134 -6.69 -8.54 -22.69
N ASN A 135 -6.29 -7.88 -21.61
CA ASN A 135 -6.95 -6.68 -21.08
C ASN A 135 -6.09 -5.42 -21.19
N ALA A 136 -4.78 -5.54 -21.45
CA ALA A 136 -3.85 -4.42 -21.44
C ALA A 136 -2.74 -4.61 -22.49
N ALA A 137 -2.27 -3.52 -23.08
CA ALA A 137 -1.10 -3.51 -23.95
C ALA A 137 0.23 -3.56 -23.16
N GLY A 138 0.20 -3.19 -21.89
CA GLY A 138 1.33 -3.27 -20.96
C GLY A 138 0.86 -3.10 -19.52
N ASN A 139 1.71 -3.47 -18.56
CA ASN A 139 1.39 -3.43 -17.14
C ASN A 139 2.54 -2.77 -16.37
N ILE A 140 2.23 -1.88 -15.44
CA ILE A 140 3.18 -1.31 -14.47
C ILE A 140 2.80 -1.83 -13.09
N ILE A 141 3.71 -2.52 -12.42
CA ILE A 141 3.47 -3.11 -11.11
C ILE A 141 4.36 -2.40 -10.09
N PHE A 142 3.73 -1.79 -9.09
CA PHE A 142 4.40 -1.25 -7.92
C PHE A 142 4.36 -2.29 -6.82
N LYS A 143 5.54 -2.69 -6.35
CA LYS A 143 5.70 -3.51 -5.15
C LYS A 143 6.17 -2.61 -4.03
N LEU A 144 5.31 -2.36 -3.05
CA LEU A 144 5.52 -1.38 -1.98
C LEU A 144 5.45 -2.09 -0.63
N HIS A 145 6.42 -1.90 0.24
CA HIS A 145 6.32 -2.44 1.59
C HIS A 145 5.27 -1.66 2.42
N HIS A 146 4.46 -2.37 3.21
CA HIS A 146 3.35 -1.78 3.97
C HIS A 146 3.82 -0.80 5.06
N SER A 147 5.10 -0.84 5.44
CA SER A 147 5.70 0.17 6.34
C SER A 147 5.74 1.58 5.74
N LEU A 148 5.65 1.72 4.41
CA LEU A 148 5.63 3.01 3.73
C LEU A 148 4.29 3.73 3.92
N GLY A 149 3.19 2.98 3.93
CA GLY A 149 1.83 3.49 4.07
C GLY A 149 0.80 2.37 3.96
N ASP A 150 -0.44 2.66 4.37
CA ASP A 150 -1.57 1.76 4.12
C ASP A 150 -1.99 1.78 2.65
N GLY A 151 -2.82 0.81 2.26
CA GLY A 151 -3.29 0.70 0.87
C GLY A 151 -4.01 1.95 0.36
N TYR A 152 -4.73 2.67 1.23
CA TYR A 152 -5.42 3.90 0.83
C TYR A 152 -4.43 5.03 0.49
N SER A 153 -3.47 5.29 1.38
CA SER A 153 -2.47 6.34 1.23
C SER A 153 -1.54 6.05 0.05
N LEU A 154 -1.15 4.79 -0.14
CA LEU A 154 -0.32 4.38 -1.27
C LEU A 154 -1.07 4.48 -2.60
N MET A 155 -2.34 4.07 -2.66
CA MET A 155 -3.15 4.27 -3.86
C MET A 155 -3.31 5.76 -4.17
N ALA A 156 -3.59 6.59 -3.18
CA ALA A 156 -3.67 8.04 -3.37
C ALA A 156 -2.35 8.63 -3.90
N ALA A 157 -1.20 8.20 -3.34
CA ALA A 157 0.13 8.58 -3.82
C ALA A 157 0.33 8.18 -5.30
N LEU A 158 0.07 6.93 -5.66
CA LEU A 158 0.22 6.46 -7.04
C LEU A 158 -0.70 7.23 -8.02
N LEU A 159 -1.95 7.44 -7.64
CA LEU A 159 -2.92 8.19 -8.45
C LEU A 159 -2.53 9.67 -8.59
N SER A 160 -1.85 10.25 -7.61
CA SER A 160 -1.31 11.63 -7.71
C SER A 160 -0.20 11.78 -8.75
N CYS A 161 0.45 10.67 -9.15
CA CYS A 161 1.40 10.67 -10.27
C CYS A 161 0.71 10.81 -11.64
N LEU A 162 -0.60 10.58 -11.69
CA LEU A 162 -1.36 10.50 -12.94
C LEU A 162 -2.03 11.84 -13.27
N GLN A 163 -2.10 12.12 -14.55
CA GLN A 163 -2.77 13.28 -15.12
C GLN A 163 -3.94 12.83 -15.99
N ARG A 164 -4.86 13.74 -16.26
CA ARG A 164 -5.97 13.47 -17.17
C ARG A 164 -5.46 13.31 -18.61
N ALA A 165 -5.98 12.29 -19.31
CA ALA A 165 -5.65 12.03 -20.70
C ALA A 165 -6.15 13.14 -21.65
N ASP A 166 -7.27 13.78 -21.34
CA ASP A 166 -7.85 14.86 -22.15
C ASP A 166 -7.24 16.23 -21.87
N ASN A 167 -6.73 16.46 -20.65
CA ASN A 167 -6.02 17.67 -20.28
C ASN A 167 -4.92 17.40 -19.24
N PRO A 168 -3.66 17.20 -19.67
CA PRO A 168 -2.54 16.89 -18.79
C PRO A 168 -2.20 17.97 -17.75
N SER A 169 -2.64 19.22 -17.95
CA SER A 169 -2.43 20.31 -16.97
C SER A 169 -3.28 20.16 -15.70
N VAL A 170 -4.27 19.25 -15.72
CA VAL A 170 -5.17 19.01 -14.61
C VAL A 170 -4.85 17.64 -13.99
N PRO A 171 -4.67 17.55 -12.66
CA PRO A 171 -4.50 16.26 -11.98
C PRO A 171 -5.67 15.31 -12.21
N LEU A 172 -5.47 14.03 -11.94
CA LEU A 172 -6.54 13.04 -12.01
C LEU A 172 -7.73 13.46 -11.11
N THR A 173 -8.93 13.53 -11.70
CA THR A 173 -10.16 13.89 -10.99
C THR A 173 -11.04 12.67 -10.78
N PHE A 174 -11.55 12.49 -9.56
CA PHE A 174 -12.54 11.46 -9.26
C PHE A 174 -13.95 12.07 -9.17
N PRO A 175 -15.02 11.28 -9.44
CA PRO A 175 -16.39 11.72 -9.21
C PRO A 175 -16.58 12.15 -7.76
N SER A 176 -17.13 13.34 -7.55
CA SER A 176 -17.46 13.82 -6.20
C SER A 176 -18.53 12.94 -5.58
N LEU A 177 -18.30 12.44 -4.37
CA LEU A 177 -19.36 11.84 -3.56
C LEU A 177 -20.36 12.93 -3.21
N THR A 178 -21.52 12.93 -3.87
CA THR A 178 -22.67 13.74 -3.44
C THR A 178 -23.25 13.09 -2.19
N SER A 179 -22.66 13.36 -1.03
CA SER A 179 -23.34 13.14 0.23
C SER A 179 -24.53 14.10 0.25
N ALA A 180 -25.75 13.56 0.21
CA ALA A 180 -26.93 14.38 0.49
C ALA A 180 -26.71 15.07 1.84
N PRO A 181 -26.82 16.40 1.93
CA PRO A 181 -26.70 17.08 3.21
C PRO A 181 -27.77 16.49 4.13
N ASN A 182 -27.39 15.84 5.22
CA ASN A 182 -28.35 15.49 6.26
C ASN A 182 -28.77 16.81 6.92
N PRO A 183 -30.01 17.30 6.73
CA PRO A 183 -30.44 18.59 7.30
C PRO A 183 -30.56 18.56 8.83
N ASN A 184 -30.29 17.42 9.47
CA ASN A 184 -30.49 17.20 10.89
C ASN A 184 -29.22 17.39 11.76
N LEU A 185 -28.08 17.82 11.20
CA LEU A 185 -26.94 18.28 12.01
C LEU A 185 -26.95 19.81 12.15
N SER A 186 -28.05 20.37 12.65
CA SER A 186 -27.96 21.67 13.30
C SER A 186 -27.20 21.48 14.62
N VAL A 187 -25.94 21.93 14.66
CA VAL A 187 -25.17 22.06 15.90
C VAL A 187 -25.83 23.17 16.72
N ARG A 188 -26.89 22.80 17.47
CA ARG A 188 -27.47 23.69 18.48
C ARG A 188 -26.61 23.54 19.73
N GLY A 189 -25.79 24.56 19.97
CA GLY A 189 -25.06 24.72 21.21
C GLY A 189 -26.01 24.64 22.41
N THR A 190 -25.65 23.77 23.36
CA THR A 190 -25.87 23.81 24.82
C THR A 190 -25.95 22.39 25.38
N SER A 191 -25.00 22.05 26.27
CA SER A 191 -25.06 21.07 27.36
C SER A 191 -23.89 20.09 27.39
N ILE A 192 -22.76 20.58 27.89
CA ILE A 192 -21.60 19.75 28.26
C ILE A 192 -21.99 18.74 29.36
N PHE A 193 -22.95 19.08 30.24
CA PHE A 193 -23.38 18.24 31.36
C PHE A 193 -24.40 17.14 31.00
N ARG A 194 -25.21 17.28 29.93
CA ARG A 194 -26.17 16.23 29.50
C ARG A 194 -25.51 15.08 28.72
N ASN A 195 -24.27 15.27 28.26
CA ASN A 195 -23.53 14.29 27.49
C ASN A 195 -22.56 13.44 28.33
N ILE A 196 -22.31 13.78 29.61
CA ILE A 196 -21.42 13.01 30.50
C ILE A 196 -21.80 11.52 30.58
N PRO A 197 -23.07 11.12 30.76
CA PRO A 197 -23.44 9.70 30.78
C PRO A 197 -23.17 9.01 29.44
N LYS A 198 -23.30 9.74 28.33
CA LYS A 198 -23.01 9.21 26.98
C LYS A 198 -21.51 9.04 26.77
N VAL A 199 -20.69 9.99 27.22
CA VAL A 199 -19.23 9.91 27.16
C VAL A 199 -18.73 8.76 28.04
N LEU A 200 -19.23 8.62 29.27
CA LEU A 200 -18.87 7.51 30.16
C LEU A 200 -19.31 6.16 29.60
N ARG A 201 -20.51 6.06 29.03
CA ARG A 201 -20.96 4.84 28.35
C ARG A 201 -20.11 4.52 27.12
N SER A 202 -19.71 5.53 26.35
CA SER A 202 -18.80 5.36 25.22
C SER A 202 -17.42 4.89 25.67
N ALA A 203 -16.88 5.47 26.75
CA ALA A 203 -15.61 5.06 27.32
C ALA A 203 -15.68 3.61 27.85
N PHE A 204 -16.75 3.26 28.57
CA PHE A 204 -16.98 1.90 29.04
C PHE A 204 -17.10 0.91 27.89
N ASN A 205 -17.87 1.24 26.85
CA ASN A 205 -17.97 0.41 25.65
C ASN A 205 -16.60 0.26 24.99
N THR A 206 -15.82 1.33 24.86
CA THR A 206 -14.48 1.27 24.27
C THR A 206 -13.55 0.34 25.06
N VAL A 207 -13.57 0.45 26.40
CA VAL A 207 -12.76 -0.43 27.28
C VAL A 207 -13.25 -1.87 27.21
N SER A 208 -14.56 -2.10 27.22
CA SER A 208 -15.17 -3.42 27.08
C SER A 208 -14.83 -4.05 25.74
N ASP A 209 -14.94 -3.30 24.64
CA ASP A 209 -14.63 -3.75 23.29
C ASP A 209 -13.14 -4.04 23.13
N PHE A 210 -12.28 -3.19 23.72
CA PHE A 210 -10.84 -3.42 23.77
C PHE A 210 -10.49 -4.69 24.57
N GLY A 211 -11.06 -4.85 25.77
CA GLY A 211 -10.86 -6.04 26.59
C GLY A 211 -11.38 -7.31 25.92
N TRP A 212 -12.54 -7.24 25.29
CA TRP A 212 -13.11 -8.33 24.49
C TRP A 212 -12.23 -8.68 23.29
N SER A 213 -11.63 -7.68 22.64
CA SER A 213 -10.70 -7.88 21.53
C SER A 213 -9.41 -8.57 21.99
N LEU A 214 -8.86 -8.19 23.15
CA LEU A 214 -7.69 -8.85 23.74
C LEU A 214 -7.98 -10.32 24.11
N MET A 215 -9.16 -10.58 24.69
CA MET A 215 -9.61 -11.94 25.02
C MET A 215 -9.75 -12.78 23.75
N LYS A 216 -10.34 -12.22 22.69
CA LYS A 216 -10.44 -12.91 21.40
C LYS A 216 -9.07 -13.22 20.82
N SER A 217 -8.19 -12.23 20.76
CA SER A 217 -6.84 -12.40 20.21
C SER A 217 -5.99 -13.43 20.96
N SER A 218 -6.21 -13.62 22.26
CA SER A 218 -5.35 -14.47 23.10
C SER A 218 -5.92 -15.86 23.37
N TYR A 219 -7.24 -15.98 23.47
CA TYR A 219 -7.91 -17.19 24.01
C TYR A 219 -9.02 -17.74 23.13
N VAL A 220 -9.56 -16.98 22.18
CA VAL A 220 -10.64 -17.45 21.31
C VAL A 220 -10.04 -17.79 19.96
N GLU A 221 -10.06 -19.06 19.62
CA GLU A 221 -9.71 -19.46 18.28
C GLU A 221 -10.74 -18.89 17.29
N ASP A 222 -10.27 -18.34 16.17
CA ASP A 222 -11.16 -17.83 15.12
C ASP A 222 -12.11 -18.95 14.64
N ASP A 223 -13.28 -18.57 14.11
CA ASP A 223 -14.16 -19.55 13.47
C ASP A 223 -13.48 -20.16 12.23
N ILE A 224 -13.76 -21.43 11.97
CA ILE A 224 -13.30 -22.09 10.74
C ILE A 224 -14.17 -21.57 9.59
N SER A 225 -13.61 -20.66 8.80
CA SER A 225 -14.24 -20.17 7.56
C SER A 225 -13.74 -20.95 6.35
N LEU A 226 -14.50 -20.91 5.24
CA LEU A 226 -14.11 -21.54 3.97
C LEU A 226 -12.79 -20.99 3.39
N ILE A 227 -12.37 -19.79 3.83
CA ILE A 227 -11.12 -19.14 3.40
C ILE A 227 -9.96 -19.37 4.37
N ARG A 228 -10.21 -19.89 5.59
CA ARG A 228 -9.17 -20.17 6.57
C ARG A 228 -8.53 -21.52 6.23
N SER A 229 -7.21 -21.53 5.99
CA SER A 229 -6.50 -22.78 5.68
C SER A 229 -6.38 -23.74 6.88
N GLY A 230 -6.49 -23.20 8.11
CA GLY A 230 -6.44 -23.94 9.39
C GLY A 230 -5.10 -24.62 9.71
N ASN A 231 -4.11 -24.56 8.82
CA ASN A 231 -2.87 -25.31 8.93
C ASN A 231 -1.69 -24.36 9.22
N PRO A 232 -0.78 -24.70 10.14
CA PRO A 232 0.43 -23.92 10.39
C PRO A 232 1.36 -23.93 9.15
N GLY A 233 2.10 -22.85 8.94
CA GLY A 233 3.11 -22.75 7.87
C GLY A 233 2.55 -22.49 6.48
N VAL A 234 1.29 -22.05 6.36
CA VAL A 234 0.73 -21.64 5.06
C VAL A 234 1.38 -20.38 4.51
N GLU A 235 1.92 -19.54 5.38
CA GLU A 235 2.69 -18.34 5.06
C GLU A 235 3.96 -18.63 4.25
N PHE A 236 4.47 -19.87 4.29
CA PHE A 236 5.65 -20.30 3.53
C PHE A 236 5.30 -21.06 2.24
N LYS A 237 4.02 -21.31 1.98
CA LYS A 237 3.61 -22.02 0.76
C LYS A 237 3.63 -21.07 -0.45
N PRO A 238 3.85 -21.61 -1.66
CA PRO A 238 3.72 -20.82 -2.88
C PRO A 238 2.34 -20.16 -2.96
N VAL A 239 2.33 -18.86 -3.28
CA VAL A 239 1.11 -18.10 -3.54
C VAL A 239 0.79 -18.17 -5.03
N VAL A 240 -0.49 -18.27 -5.36
CA VAL A 240 -0.99 -18.12 -6.73
C VAL A 240 -1.94 -16.93 -6.77
N ILE A 241 -1.60 -15.93 -7.58
CA ILE A 241 -2.44 -14.75 -7.79
C ILE A 241 -3.36 -14.98 -8.98
N SER A 242 -4.66 -14.96 -8.71
CA SER A 242 -5.71 -15.00 -9.72
C SER A 242 -6.46 -13.67 -9.74
N THR A 243 -6.78 -13.19 -10.94
CA THR A 243 -7.48 -11.92 -11.13
C THR A 243 -8.94 -12.18 -11.50
N MET A 244 -9.86 -11.47 -10.86
CA MET A 244 -11.27 -11.47 -11.20
C MET A 244 -11.74 -10.03 -11.39
N THR A 245 -12.43 -9.77 -12.49
CA THR A 245 -12.91 -8.43 -12.85
C THR A 245 -14.38 -8.30 -12.49
N PHE A 246 -14.72 -7.20 -11.82
CA PHE A 246 -16.09 -6.84 -11.48
C PHE A 246 -16.46 -5.53 -12.17
N SER A 247 -17.69 -5.43 -12.68
CA SER A 247 -18.18 -4.16 -13.22
C SER A 247 -18.41 -3.15 -12.09
N LEU A 248 -17.96 -1.91 -12.28
CA LEU A 248 -18.27 -0.82 -11.36
C LEU A 248 -19.78 -0.58 -11.25
N ASP A 249 -20.55 -0.85 -12.31
CA ASP A 249 -22.00 -0.68 -12.28
C ASP A 249 -22.68 -1.75 -11.42
N ASP A 250 -22.14 -2.97 -11.38
CA ASP A 250 -22.62 -4.01 -10.47
C ASP A 250 -22.32 -3.64 -9.01
N ILE A 251 -21.13 -3.08 -8.74
CA ILE A 251 -20.77 -2.57 -7.41
C ILE A 251 -21.72 -1.44 -6.99
N LYS A 252 -22.06 -0.50 -7.88
CA LYS A 252 -23.05 0.55 -7.61
C LYS A 252 -24.44 -0.02 -7.32
N GLN A 253 -24.87 -1.05 -8.04
CA GLN A 253 -26.15 -1.71 -7.79
C GLN A 253 -26.19 -2.38 -6.42
N ILE A 254 -25.11 -3.09 -6.04
CA ILE A 254 -24.99 -3.70 -4.71
C ILE A 254 -25.09 -2.62 -3.63
N LYS A 255 -24.31 -1.54 -3.77
CA LYS A 255 -24.32 -0.40 -2.84
C LYS A 255 -25.74 0.18 -2.69
N THR A 256 -26.43 0.40 -3.81
CA THR A 256 -27.81 0.91 -3.84
C THR A 256 -28.78 -0.03 -3.13
N LYS A 257 -28.67 -1.36 -3.35
CA LYS A 257 -29.52 -2.37 -2.69
C LYS A 257 -29.25 -2.46 -1.18
N LEU A 258 -27.99 -2.36 -0.77
CA LEU A 258 -27.59 -2.38 0.63
C LEU A 258 -27.90 -1.07 1.38
N ARG A 259 -28.25 0.00 0.66
CA ARG A 259 -28.51 1.35 1.21
C ARG A 259 -27.32 1.92 1.98
N VAL A 260 -26.10 1.64 1.51
CA VAL A 260 -24.83 2.16 2.05
C VAL A 260 -24.18 3.09 1.03
#